data_AF-A0A917NY25-F1
#
_entry.id   AF-A0A917NY25-F1
#
_cell.length_a   1.000
_cell.length_b   1.000
_cell.length_c   1.000
_cell.angle_alpha   90.00
_cell.angle_beta   90.00
_cell.angle_gamma   90.00
#
_symmetry.space_group_name_H-M   'P 1'
#
loop_
_entity.id
_entity.type
_entity.pdbx_description
1 polymer ?
#
loop_
_entity_poly.entity_id
_entity_poly.type
_entity_poly.pdbx_seq_one_letter_code
_entity_poly.pdbx_strand_id
1 'polypeptide(L)'
;MRIGPLDAPAVVGELRQIHEEAEDPDVERMPADDELFGALLYVEKHVQALRRQSTEVQRAAALKRVQLWEYLREQTEIHQARAVDDARNAGAQWIQLAPAMAVGAPNAAYNKAKRLKAVELIDETPLANHVRRTPEAVLKAERRLALEQAAERRAQEAAQRLHELMVPVATRLLEQREALLRDDDIDYWLEEIEAVLPHCQTPLQMVSLNRYLDAALRALTKLERRSARSAALTEEARLALAAAVELQQGQVLSNEAGFSDAQVPGA
;
A
#
# COMPACT_ATOMS: atom_id res chain seq x y z
N MET A 1 -9.84 19.88 13.23
CA MET A 1 -9.08 18.84 13.97
C MET A 1 -9.94 17.60 13.91
N ARG A 2 -9.40 16.44 13.52
CA ARG A 2 -10.15 15.18 13.52
C ARG A 2 -10.06 14.51 14.88
N ILE A 3 -11.02 13.65 15.20
CA ILE A 3 -11.06 12.93 16.47
C ILE A 3 -10.01 11.82 16.59
N GLY A 4 -9.44 11.39 15.45
CA GLY A 4 -8.42 10.33 15.41
C GLY A 4 -9.03 8.92 15.54
N PRO A 5 -8.20 7.87 15.69
CA PRO A 5 -8.70 6.52 15.95
C PRO A 5 -9.42 6.50 17.30
N LEU A 6 -10.70 6.13 17.27
CA LEU A 6 -11.56 6.00 18.45
C LEU A 6 -12.08 4.57 18.53
N ASP A 7 -11.92 3.93 19.68
CA ASP A 7 -12.63 2.70 20.01
C ASP A 7 -14.07 3.06 20.42
N ALA A 8 -14.92 3.27 19.41
CA ALA A 8 -16.30 3.68 19.63
C ALA A 8 -17.10 2.66 20.47
N PRO A 9 -16.98 1.34 20.26
CA PRO A 9 -17.60 0.35 21.14
C PRO A 9 -17.20 0.48 22.60
N ALA A 10 -15.91 0.67 22.90
CA ALA A 10 -15.47 0.85 24.29
C ALA A 10 -16.11 2.10 24.93
N VAL A 11 -16.18 3.22 24.20
CA VAL A 11 -16.80 4.46 24.71
C VAL A 11 -18.32 4.32 24.88
N VAL A 12 -18.99 3.52 24.03
CA VAL A 12 -20.41 3.16 24.22
C VAL A 12 -20.58 2.27 25.45
N GLY A 13 -19.70 1.30 25.67
CA GLY A 13 -19.67 0.46 26.87
C GLY A 13 -19.49 1.28 28.15
N GLU A 14 -18.61 2.28 28.14
CA GLU A 14 -18.45 3.22 29.26
C GLU A 14 -19.74 4.03 29.51
N LEU A 15 -20.46 4.43 28.46
CA LEU A 15 -21.76 5.09 28.61
C LEU A 15 -22.83 4.16 29.17
N ARG A 16 -22.84 2.88 28.74
CA ARG A 16 -23.75 1.86 29.29
C ARG A 16 -23.50 1.69 30.78
N GLN A 17 -22.25 1.53 31.19
CA GLN A 17 -21.88 1.40 32.60
C GLN A 17 -22.37 2.60 33.43
N ILE A 18 -22.23 3.83 32.92
CA ILE A 18 -22.74 5.04 33.60
C ILE A 18 -24.27 4.99 33.78
N HIS A 19 -25.00 4.44 32.80
CA HIS A 19 -26.46 4.27 32.90
C HIS A 19 -26.86 3.13 33.85
N GLU A 20 -26.10 2.04 33.88
CA GLU A 20 -26.28 0.94 34.84
C GLU A 20 -26.06 1.40 36.27
N GLU A 21 -24.98 2.13 36.53
CA GLU A 21 -24.67 2.74 37.84
C GLU A 21 -25.69 3.80 38.25
N ALA A 22 -26.39 4.39 37.29
CA ALA A 22 -27.49 5.32 37.53
C ALA A 22 -28.84 4.64 37.77
N GLU A 23 -28.87 3.30 37.80
CA GLU A 23 -30.09 2.50 37.94
C GLU A 23 -31.14 2.92 36.90
N ASP A 24 -30.70 3.18 35.65
CA ASP A 24 -31.60 3.49 34.54
C ASP A 24 -32.53 2.28 34.28
N PRO A 25 -33.85 2.42 34.49
CA PRO A 25 -34.78 1.29 34.46
C PRO A 25 -34.91 0.64 33.07
N ASP A 26 -34.49 1.34 32.01
CA ASP A 26 -34.58 0.87 30.62
C ASP A 26 -33.22 0.42 30.06
N VAL A 27 -32.15 0.36 30.86
CA VAL A 27 -30.77 0.13 30.37
C VAL A 27 -30.59 -1.21 29.65
N GLU A 28 -31.36 -2.23 30.01
CA GLU A 28 -31.38 -3.53 29.33
C GLU A 28 -31.84 -3.43 27.85
N ARG A 29 -32.53 -2.34 27.49
CA ARG A 29 -32.97 -2.05 26.11
C ARG A 29 -31.96 -1.21 25.33
N MET A 30 -30.85 -0.81 25.95
CA MET A 30 -29.82 -0.05 25.26
C MET A 30 -29.18 -0.91 24.16
N PRO A 31 -29.18 -0.44 22.89
CA PRO A 31 -28.57 -1.12 21.73
C PRO A 31 -27.13 -1.56 22.00
N ALA A 32 -26.64 -2.59 21.30
CA ALA A 32 -25.31 -3.15 21.53
C ALA A 32 -24.18 -2.12 21.33
N ASP A 33 -23.00 -2.39 21.88
CA ASP A 33 -21.90 -1.41 21.90
C ASP A 33 -21.39 -1.05 20.50
N ASP A 34 -21.54 -1.97 19.54
CA ASP A 34 -21.24 -1.77 18.12
C ASP A 34 -22.37 -1.07 17.34
N GLU A 35 -23.58 -0.98 17.90
CA GLU A 35 -24.73 -0.27 17.33
C GLU A 35 -24.72 1.23 17.68
N LEU A 36 -23.61 1.90 17.34
CA LEU A 36 -23.29 3.27 17.76
C LEU A 36 -24.44 4.28 17.64
N PHE A 37 -25.10 4.35 16.48
CA PHE A 37 -26.18 5.32 16.26
C PHE A 37 -27.38 5.04 17.17
N GLY A 38 -27.76 3.77 17.34
CA GLY A 38 -28.83 3.37 18.25
C GLY A 38 -28.49 3.68 19.70
N ALA A 39 -27.27 3.35 20.13
CA ALA A 39 -26.78 3.64 21.47
C ALA A 39 -26.76 5.14 21.77
N LEU A 40 -26.31 5.98 20.82
CA LEU A 40 -26.34 7.44 20.93
C LEU A 40 -27.77 7.98 21.12
N LEU A 41 -28.73 7.53 20.31
CA LEU A 41 -30.13 7.93 20.46
C LEU A 41 -30.71 7.49 21.81
N TYR A 42 -30.33 6.30 22.30
CA TYR A 42 -30.74 5.81 23.61
C TYR A 42 -30.25 6.75 24.73
N VAL A 43 -28.95 7.04 24.79
CA VAL A 43 -28.36 7.83 25.89
C VAL A 43 -28.81 9.29 25.87
N GLU A 44 -29.19 9.83 24.71
CA GLU A 44 -29.83 11.14 24.61
C GLU A 44 -31.23 11.14 25.21
N LYS A 45 -32.03 10.14 24.86
CA LYS A 45 -33.40 9.99 25.36
C LYS A 45 -33.43 9.77 26.88
N HIS A 46 -32.48 9.00 27.42
CA HIS A 46 -32.44 8.62 28.84
C HIS A 46 -31.48 9.47 29.68
N VAL A 47 -31.07 10.66 29.20
CA VAL A 47 -30.19 11.58 29.96
C VAL A 47 -30.72 11.93 31.36
N GLN A 48 -32.05 11.82 31.55
CA GLN A 48 -32.73 12.08 32.81
C GLN A 48 -32.35 11.09 33.92
N ALA A 49 -32.01 9.85 33.57
CA ALA A 49 -31.56 8.84 34.54
C ALA A 49 -30.28 9.30 35.26
N LEU A 50 -29.42 10.05 34.56
CA LEU A 50 -28.16 10.55 35.10
C LEU A 50 -28.31 11.74 36.06
N ARG A 51 -29.51 12.33 36.22
CA ARG A 51 -29.69 13.52 37.07
C ARG A 51 -29.37 13.29 38.55
N ARG A 52 -29.47 12.04 39.01
CA ARG A 52 -29.15 11.65 40.40
C ARG A 52 -27.65 11.42 40.61
N GLN A 53 -26.88 11.31 39.52
CA GLN A 53 -25.44 11.17 39.56
C GLN A 53 -24.75 12.50 39.86
N SER A 54 -23.48 12.43 40.26
CA SER A 54 -22.67 13.62 40.47
C SER A 54 -22.53 14.45 39.18
N THR A 55 -22.34 15.76 39.33
CA THR A 55 -22.11 16.67 38.20
C THR A 55 -20.91 16.25 37.35
N GLU A 56 -19.91 15.62 37.96
CA GLU A 56 -18.74 15.12 37.24
C GLU A 56 -19.07 13.95 36.30
N VAL A 57 -19.89 13.00 36.76
CA VAL A 57 -20.37 11.86 35.95
C VAL A 57 -21.26 12.36 34.81
N GLN A 58 -22.19 13.29 35.10
CA GLN A 58 -23.05 13.89 34.07
C GLN A 58 -22.22 14.61 33.00
N ARG A 59 -21.16 15.34 33.41
CA ARG A 59 -20.23 16.00 32.49
C ARG A 59 -19.46 14.99 31.64
N ALA A 60 -18.93 13.92 32.25
CA ALA A 60 -18.19 12.88 31.54
C ALA A 60 -19.07 12.21 30.48
N ALA A 61 -20.30 11.84 30.81
CA ALA A 61 -21.26 11.26 29.88
C ALA A 61 -21.64 12.23 28.74
N ALA A 62 -21.77 13.53 29.02
CA ALA A 62 -22.01 14.54 27.99
C ALA A 62 -20.83 14.67 27.01
N LEU A 63 -19.60 14.71 27.51
CA LEU A 63 -18.40 14.80 26.68
C LEU A 63 -18.22 13.56 25.80
N LYS A 64 -18.47 12.36 26.33
CA LYS A 64 -18.47 11.11 25.56
C LYS A 64 -19.48 11.13 24.42
N ARG A 65 -20.70 11.60 24.67
CA ARG A 65 -21.72 11.76 23.61
C ARG A 65 -21.26 12.73 22.52
N VAL A 66 -20.67 13.87 22.88
CA VAL A 66 -20.10 14.81 21.90
C VAL A 66 -19.01 14.14 21.07
N GLN A 67 -18.12 13.38 21.72
CA GLN A 67 -17.06 12.64 21.05
C GLN A 67 -17.61 11.61 20.05
N LEU A 68 -18.59 10.82 20.47
CA LEU A 68 -19.23 9.81 19.63
C LEU A 68 -20.01 10.42 18.45
N TRP A 69 -20.69 11.56 18.63
CA TRP A 69 -21.35 12.27 17.53
C TRP A 69 -20.37 12.85 16.52
N GLU A 70 -19.25 13.40 16.98
CA GLU A 70 -18.18 13.87 16.10
C GLU A 70 -17.56 12.71 15.32
N TYR A 71 -17.30 11.59 15.99
CA TYR A 71 -16.82 10.38 15.33
C TYR A 71 -17.81 9.87 14.28
N LEU A 72 -19.10 9.78 14.62
CA LEU A 72 -20.13 9.36 13.67
C LEU A 72 -20.20 10.31 12.46
N ARG A 73 -20.09 11.63 12.67
CA ARG A 73 -20.03 12.61 11.58
C ARG A 73 -18.86 12.31 10.65
N GLU A 74 -17.66 12.09 11.18
CA GLU A 74 -16.48 11.74 10.38
C GLU A 74 -16.69 10.44 9.59
N GLN A 75 -17.27 9.40 10.21
CA GLN A 75 -17.58 8.15 9.51
C GLN A 75 -18.61 8.33 8.40
N THR A 76 -19.66 9.15 8.63
CA THR A 76 -20.67 9.42 7.60
C THR A 76 -20.10 10.13 6.39
N GLU A 77 -19.07 10.98 6.54
CA GLU A 77 -18.39 11.58 5.39
C GLU A 77 -17.69 10.52 4.53
N ILE A 78 -17.06 9.50 5.14
CA ILE A 78 -16.41 8.38 4.44
C ILE A 78 -17.45 7.53 3.72
N HIS A 79 -18.52 7.11 4.41
CA HIS A 79 -19.58 6.32 3.78
C HIS A 79 -20.30 7.08 2.66
N GLN A 80 -20.49 8.40 2.81
CA GLN A 80 -21.05 9.24 1.76
C GLN A 80 -20.10 9.33 0.55
N ALA A 81 -18.78 9.38 0.74
CA ALA A 81 -17.80 9.37 -0.35
C ALA A 81 -17.92 8.09 -1.18
N ARG A 82 -17.94 6.92 -0.52
CA ARG A 82 -18.10 5.61 -1.17
C ARG A 82 -19.41 5.49 -1.93
N ALA A 83 -20.52 5.88 -1.31
CA ALA A 83 -21.84 5.85 -1.96
C ALA A 83 -21.91 6.76 -3.19
N VAL A 84 -21.22 7.92 -3.17
CA VAL A 84 -21.10 8.79 -4.35
C VAL A 84 -20.31 8.09 -5.45
N ASP A 85 -19.20 7.42 -5.13
CA ASP A 85 -18.42 6.67 -6.12
C ASP A 85 -19.20 5.48 -6.71
N ASP A 86 -19.90 4.72 -5.89
CA ASP A 86 -20.78 3.63 -6.35
C ASP A 86 -21.85 4.16 -7.31
N ALA A 87 -22.50 5.27 -6.96
CA ALA A 87 -23.50 5.90 -7.82
C ALA A 87 -22.88 6.39 -9.14
N ARG A 88 -21.66 6.95 -9.11
CA ARG A 88 -20.95 7.39 -10.32
C ARG A 88 -20.56 6.20 -11.20
N ASN A 89 -20.12 5.09 -10.61
CA ASN A 89 -19.79 3.85 -11.33
C ASN A 89 -21.03 3.20 -11.95
N ALA A 90 -22.19 3.32 -11.30
CA ALA A 90 -23.49 2.93 -11.85
C ALA A 90 -24.03 3.89 -12.94
N GLY A 91 -23.28 4.94 -13.30
CA GLY A 91 -23.64 5.88 -14.37
C GLY A 91 -24.49 7.08 -13.92
N ALA A 92 -24.73 7.27 -12.61
CA ALA A 92 -25.49 8.41 -12.12
C ALA A 92 -24.81 9.74 -12.48
N GLN A 93 -25.56 10.67 -13.05
CA GLN A 93 -25.04 11.99 -13.44
C GLN A 93 -25.00 12.95 -12.24
N TRP A 94 -24.12 13.96 -12.30
CA TRP A 94 -23.98 14.97 -11.24
C TRP A 94 -25.28 15.74 -10.94
N ILE A 95 -26.15 15.87 -11.95
CA ILE A 95 -27.48 16.48 -11.77
C ILE A 95 -28.41 15.64 -10.90
N GLN A 96 -28.29 14.31 -10.96
CA GLN A 96 -29.05 13.38 -10.11
C GLN A 96 -28.46 13.32 -8.69
N LEU A 97 -27.14 13.46 -8.57
CA LEU A 97 -26.44 13.48 -7.28
C LEU A 97 -26.62 14.78 -6.50
N ALA A 98 -26.81 15.92 -7.18
CA ALA A 98 -26.96 17.22 -6.53
C ALA A 98 -28.03 17.25 -5.42
N PRO A 99 -29.29 16.82 -5.66
CA PRO A 99 -30.29 16.76 -4.59
C PRO A 99 -29.93 15.73 -3.50
N ALA A 100 -29.42 14.55 -3.86
CA ALA A 100 -29.03 13.51 -2.89
C ALA A 100 -27.87 13.96 -1.97
N MET A 101 -26.99 14.81 -2.48
CA MET A 101 -25.88 15.40 -1.74
C MET A 101 -26.27 16.72 -1.05
N ALA A 102 -27.54 17.12 -1.09
CA ALA A 102 -28.07 18.36 -0.53
C ALA A 102 -27.33 19.62 -1.05
N VAL A 103 -27.12 19.71 -2.37
CA VAL A 103 -26.50 20.86 -3.03
C VAL A 103 -27.34 21.33 -4.22
N GLY A 104 -27.34 22.65 -4.47
CA GLY A 104 -28.23 23.25 -5.47
C GLY A 104 -27.79 23.14 -6.93
N ALA A 105 -26.62 22.58 -7.23
CA ALA A 105 -26.10 22.53 -8.60
C ALA A 105 -25.19 21.31 -8.86
N PRO A 106 -25.12 20.80 -10.10
CA PRO A 106 -24.23 19.69 -10.47
C PRO A 106 -22.75 19.98 -10.17
N ASN A 107 -22.29 21.21 -10.44
CA ASN A 107 -20.90 21.62 -10.14
C ASN A 107 -20.62 21.62 -8.62
N ALA A 108 -21.61 22.00 -7.81
CA ALA A 108 -21.48 21.94 -6.36
C ALA A 108 -21.41 20.48 -5.86
N ALA A 109 -22.12 19.56 -6.51
CA ALA A 109 -22.05 18.12 -6.22
C ALA A 109 -20.67 17.55 -6.53
N TYR A 110 -20.12 17.88 -7.70
CA TYR A 110 -18.75 17.53 -8.08
C TYR A 110 -17.71 18.05 -7.06
N ASN A 111 -17.79 19.33 -6.70
CA ASN A 111 -16.87 19.94 -5.73
C ASN A 111 -17.04 19.39 -4.31
N LYS A 112 -18.27 19.03 -3.91
CA LYS A 112 -18.51 18.34 -2.63
C LYS A 112 -17.94 16.91 -2.67
N ALA A 113 -18.14 16.17 -3.75
CA ALA A 113 -17.58 14.83 -3.92
C ALA A 113 -16.05 14.84 -3.84
N LYS A 114 -15.38 15.80 -4.49
CA LYS A 114 -13.93 15.98 -4.36
C LYS A 114 -13.48 16.24 -2.94
N ARG A 115 -14.21 17.08 -2.18
CA ARG A 115 -13.92 17.35 -0.77
C ARG A 115 -14.12 16.12 0.11
N LEU A 116 -15.12 15.28 -0.20
CA LEU A 116 -15.36 14.01 0.47
C LEU A 116 -14.26 12.99 0.15
N LYS A 117 -13.77 12.90 -1.08
CA LYS A 117 -12.61 12.04 -1.42
C LYS A 117 -11.33 12.41 -0.68
N ALA A 118 -11.14 13.70 -0.41
CA ALA A 118 -10.05 14.15 0.45
C ALA A 118 -10.13 13.56 1.87
N VAL A 119 -11.30 13.05 2.28
CA VAL A 119 -11.47 12.40 3.59
C VAL A 119 -10.82 11.01 3.63
N GLU A 120 -10.84 10.31 2.49
CA GLU A 120 -10.29 8.96 2.30
C GLU A 120 -8.78 8.93 2.06
N LEU A 121 -8.20 10.05 1.58
CA LEU A 121 -6.76 10.22 1.43
C LEU A 121 -6.08 10.41 2.80
N ILE A 122 -5.94 9.31 3.54
CA ILE A 122 -5.06 9.20 4.70
C ILE A 122 -3.70 8.71 4.19
N ASP A 123 -2.65 9.49 4.46
CA ASP A 123 -1.27 9.06 4.22
C ASP A 123 -0.98 7.84 5.11
N GLU A 124 -0.66 6.69 4.50
CA GLU A 124 -0.31 5.43 5.17
C GLU A 124 1.08 5.47 5.84
N THR A 125 1.41 6.54 6.55
CA THR A 125 2.60 6.58 7.42
C THR A 125 2.19 6.87 8.86
N PRO A 126 2.74 6.16 9.87
CA PRO A 126 2.36 6.29 11.29
C PRO A 126 2.60 7.69 11.91
N LEU A 127 3.14 8.64 11.14
CA LEU A 127 3.49 10.01 11.55
C LEU A 127 2.89 11.08 10.61
N ALA A 128 1.95 10.73 9.73
CA ALA A 128 1.49 11.65 8.71
C ALA A 128 0.49 12.69 9.23
N ASN A 129 0.94 13.93 9.26
CA ASN A 129 0.07 15.09 9.42
C ASN A 129 -1.04 15.08 8.36
N HIS A 130 -2.28 15.05 8.82
CA HIS A 130 -3.49 15.07 7.99
C HIS A 130 -3.42 16.11 6.88
N VAL A 131 -3.67 15.69 5.63
CA VAL A 131 -3.72 16.57 4.47
C VAL A 131 -4.81 17.63 4.70
N ARG A 132 -4.43 18.91 4.59
CA ARG A 132 -5.37 20.03 4.72
C ARG A 132 -6.46 19.93 3.64
N ARG A 133 -7.72 20.18 4.02
CA ARG A 133 -8.89 20.16 3.12
C ARG A 133 -8.88 21.33 2.12
N THR A 134 -7.88 21.42 1.23
CA THR A 134 -7.86 22.34 0.08
C THR A 134 -7.77 21.55 -1.23
N PRO A 135 -8.49 21.96 -2.31
CA PRO A 135 -8.43 21.28 -3.61
C PRO A 135 -7.01 21.13 -4.17
N GLU A 136 -6.14 22.10 -3.88
CA GLU A 136 -4.73 22.09 -4.30
C GLU A 136 -3.90 21.05 -3.54
N ALA A 137 -4.16 20.85 -2.24
CA ALA A 137 -3.48 19.82 -1.45
C ALA A 137 -3.90 18.41 -1.90
N VAL A 138 -5.17 18.24 -2.31
CA VAL A 138 -5.68 16.99 -2.90
C VAL A 138 -5.02 16.71 -4.24
N LEU A 139 -4.98 17.69 -5.15
CA LEU A 139 -4.30 17.54 -6.45
C LEU A 139 -2.80 17.22 -6.28
N LYS A 140 -2.15 17.78 -5.26
CA LYS A 140 -0.75 17.49 -4.94
C LYS A 140 -0.57 16.06 -4.42
N ALA A 141 -1.45 15.59 -3.55
CA ALA A 141 -1.44 14.22 -3.04
C ALA A 141 -1.77 13.19 -4.14
N GLU A 142 -2.79 13.45 -4.96
CA GLU A 142 -3.12 12.63 -6.14
C GLU A 142 -1.96 12.57 -7.13
N ARG A 143 -1.28 13.69 -7.39
CA ARG A 143 -0.08 13.70 -8.24
C ARG A 143 1.06 12.88 -7.63
N ARG A 144 1.28 12.96 -6.32
CA ARG A 144 2.30 12.16 -5.63
C ARG A 144 2.00 10.67 -5.75
N LEU A 145 0.77 10.25 -5.44
CA LEU A 145 0.34 8.86 -5.56
C LEU A 145 0.41 8.36 -7.01
N ALA A 146 0.00 9.19 -7.98
CA ALA A 146 0.11 8.84 -9.40
C ALA A 146 1.57 8.71 -9.86
N LEU A 147 2.47 9.54 -9.34
CA LEU A 147 3.91 9.45 -9.60
C LEU A 147 4.51 8.19 -8.97
N GLU A 148 4.12 7.85 -7.74
CA GLU A 148 4.53 6.63 -7.04
C GLU A 148 4.05 5.38 -7.78
N GLN A 149 2.76 5.31 -8.14
CA GLN A 149 2.21 4.20 -8.94
C GLN A 149 2.82 4.13 -10.35
N ALA A 150 3.17 5.26 -10.96
CA ALA A 150 3.88 5.28 -12.23
C ALA A 150 5.35 4.86 -12.08
N ALA A 151 6.00 5.15 -10.95
CA ALA A 151 7.34 4.66 -10.65
C ALA A 151 7.32 3.16 -10.39
N GLU A 152 6.36 2.66 -9.63
CA GLU A 152 6.19 1.23 -9.34
C GLU A 152 5.91 0.42 -10.62
N ARG A 153 5.00 0.91 -11.49
CA ARG A 153 4.76 0.27 -12.80
C ARG A 153 6.01 0.27 -13.68
N ARG A 154 6.74 1.38 -13.75
CA ARG A 154 8.01 1.43 -14.50
C ARG A 154 9.04 0.46 -13.94
N ALA A 155 9.13 0.31 -12.62
CA ALA A 155 10.01 -0.66 -11.98
C ALA A 155 9.61 -2.11 -12.30
N GLN A 156 8.31 -2.43 -12.25
CA GLN A 156 7.79 -3.75 -12.61
C GLN A 156 8.03 -4.08 -14.09
N GLU A 157 7.77 -3.14 -15.01
CA GLU A 157 8.04 -3.30 -16.44
C GLU A 157 9.55 -3.47 -16.73
N ALA A 158 10.40 -2.75 -16.02
CA ALA A 158 11.85 -2.90 -16.13
C ALA A 158 12.31 -4.29 -15.64
N ALA A 159 11.78 -4.76 -14.51
CA ALA A 159 12.07 -6.09 -13.99
C ALA A 159 11.59 -7.21 -14.93
N GLN A 160 10.41 -7.04 -15.53
CA GLN A 160 9.85 -8.00 -16.48
C GLN A 160 10.70 -8.10 -17.76
N ARG A 161 11.08 -6.95 -18.35
CA ARG A 161 11.97 -6.92 -19.53
C ARG A 161 13.32 -7.54 -19.24
N LEU A 162 13.86 -7.31 -18.04
CA LEU A 162 15.11 -7.92 -17.64
C LEU A 162 14.98 -9.45 -17.52
N HIS A 163 13.89 -9.93 -16.94
CA HIS A 163 13.61 -11.35 -16.84
C HIS A 163 13.51 -12.02 -18.21
N GLU A 164 12.82 -11.39 -19.17
CA GLU A 164 12.71 -11.88 -20.56
C GLU A 164 14.07 -12.07 -21.25
N LEU A 165 15.06 -11.20 -20.95
CA LEU A 165 16.42 -11.32 -21.45
C LEU A 165 17.26 -12.34 -20.67
N MET A 166 17.00 -12.48 -19.37
CA MET A 166 17.78 -13.33 -18.48
C MET A 166 17.50 -14.83 -18.68
N VAL A 167 16.25 -15.22 -18.92
CA VAL A 167 15.87 -16.62 -19.16
C VAL A 167 16.65 -17.27 -20.30
N PRO A 168 16.70 -16.70 -21.53
CA PRO A 168 17.45 -17.32 -22.63
C PRO A 168 18.96 -17.33 -22.37
N VAL A 169 19.50 -16.32 -21.69
CA VAL A 169 20.93 -16.27 -21.33
C VAL A 169 21.29 -17.37 -20.32
N ALA A 170 20.50 -17.53 -19.26
CA ALA A 170 20.68 -18.59 -18.27
C ALA A 170 20.51 -19.99 -18.91
N THR A 171 19.54 -20.14 -19.80
CA THR A 171 19.33 -21.40 -20.57
C THR A 171 20.58 -21.75 -21.38
N ARG A 172 21.09 -20.80 -22.17
CA ARG A 172 22.28 -21.02 -23.01
C ARG A 172 23.54 -21.29 -22.19
N LEU A 173 23.65 -20.69 -21.00
CA LEU A 173 24.76 -20.97 -20.09
C LEU A 173 24.70 -22.42 -19.55
N LEU A 174 23.52 -22.89 -19.16
CA LEU A 174 23.30 -24.28 -18.71
C LEU A 174 23.53 -25.29 -19.84
N GLU A 175 23.11 -25.00 -21.06
CA GLU A 175 23.36 -25.84 -22.24
C GLU A 175 24.88 -26.04 -22.49
N GLN A 176 25.70 -25.06 -22.12
CA GLN A 176 27.15 -25.10 -22.26
C GLN A 176 27.89 -25.55 -21.00
N ARG A 177 27.19 -26.07 -19.97
CA ARG A 177 27.79 -26.40 -18.66
C ARG A 177 29.03 -27.30 -18.75
N GLU A 178 29.04 -28.28 -19.66
CA GLU A 178 30.16 -29.22 -19.83
C GLU A 178 31.38 -28.59 -20.55
N ALA A 179 31.17 -27.45 -21.21
CA ALA A 179 32.20 -26.68 -21.89
C ALA A 179 32.72 -25.51 -21.03
N LEU A 180 32.30 -25.40 -19.78
CA LEU A 180 32.81 -24.45 -18.80
C LEU A 180 33.89 -25.09 -17.94
N LEU A 181 34.83 -24.27 -17.47
CA LEU A 181 35.74 -24.67 -16.42
C LEU A 181 34.97 -24.77 -15.11
N ARG A 182 34.95 -25.96 -14.51
CA ARG A 182 34.13 -26.30 -13.34
C ARG A 182 34.96 -26.52 -12.09
N ASP A 183 34.43 -26.07 -10.97
CA ASP A 183 34.81 -26.45 -9.61
C ASP A 183 33.53 -26.57 -8.76
N ASP A 184 33.67 -26.96 -7.49
CA ASP A 184 32.52 -27.18 -6.60
C ASP A 184 31.63 -25.92 -6.45
N ASP A 185 32.21 -24.71 -6.54
CA ASP A 185 31.46 -23.45 -6.46
C ASP A 185 30.65 -23.25 -7.75
N ILE A 186 31.23 -23.50 -8.94
CA ILE A 186 30.51 -23.39 -10.22
C ILE A 186 29.36 -24.37 -10.29
N ASP A 187 29.60 -25.62 -9.91
CA ASP A 187 28.62 -26.69 -9.99
C ASP A 187 27.40 -26.38 -9.13
N TYR A 188 27.64 -25.91 -7.91
CA TYR A 188 26.59 -25.45 -7.00
C TYR A 188 25.72 -24.34 -7.62
N TRP A 189 26.33 -23.30 -8.19
CA TRP A 189 25.55 -22.19 -8.76
C TRP A 189 24.80 -22.58 -10.03
N LEU A 190 25.35 -23.46 -10.86
CA LEU A 190 24.65 -23.96 -12.05
C LEU A 190 23.44 -24.82 -11.66
N GLU A 191 23.54 -25.64 -10.62
CA GLU A 191 22.41 -26.40 -10.06
C GLU A 191 21.30 -25.50 -9.54
N GLU A 192 21.64 -24.41 -8.83
CA GLU A 192 20.66 -23.43 -8.35
C GLU A 192 19.95 -22.68 -9.50
N ILE A 193 20.68 -22.38 -10.59
CA ILE A 193 20.08 -21.80 -11.80
C ILE A 193 19.13 -22.82 -12.46
N GLU A 194 19.57 -24.07 -12.62
CA GLU A 194 18.77 -25.16 -13.20
C GLU A 194 17.47 -25.42 -12.41
N ALA A 195 17.53 -25.34 -11.08
CA ALA A 195 16.36 -25.53 -10.22
C ALA A 195 15.33 -24.40 -10.35
N VAL A 196 15.76 -23.14 -10.51
CA VAL A 196 14.86 -21.98 -10.54
C VAL A 196 14.32 -21.70 -11.95
N LEU A 197 15.10 -21.97 -13.00
CA LEU A 197 14.78 -21.58 -14.37
C LEU A 197 13.41 -22.07 -14.87
N PRO A 198 12.98 -23.34 -14.66
CA PRO A 198 11.69 -23.85 -15.16
C PRO A 198 10.46 -23.20 -14.50
N HIS A 199 10.65 -22.62 -13.31
CA HIS A 199 9.56 -22.10 -12.48
C HIS A 199 9.64 -20.59 -12.28
N CYS A 200 10.49 -19.87 -13.00
CA CYS A 200 10.75 -18.46 -12.78
C CYS A 200 9.59 -17.57 -13.23
N GLN A 201 8.52 -17.51 -12.44
CA GLN A 201 7.28 -16.78 -12.76
C GLN A 201 6.91 -15.75 -11.69
N THR A 202 7.43 -15.90 -10.48
CA THR A 202 7.18 -14.97 -9.36
C THR A 202 8.31 -13.95 -9.22
N PRO A 203 8.04 -12.73 -8.71
CA PRO A 203 9.07 -11.72 -8.49
C PRO A 203 10.26 -12.23 -7.64
N LEU A 204 9.98 -13.05 -6.64
CA LEU A 204 11.00 -13.65 -5.80
C LEU A 204 11.93 -14.60 -6.58
N GLN A 205 11.37 -15.39 -7.50
CA GLN A 205 12.15 -16.28 -8.36
C GLN A 205 12.97 -15.49 -9.38
N MET A 206 12.43 -14.39 -9.93
CA MET A 206 13.15 -13.51 -10.85
C MET A 206 14.39 -12.88 -10.19
N VAL A 207 14.25 -12.37 -8.96
CA VAL A 207 15.38 -11.86 -8.16
C VAL A 207 16.37 -12.98 -7.83
N SER A 208 15.88 -14.18 -7.49
CA SER A 208 16.75 -15.32 -7.16
C SER A 208 17.59 -15.75 -8.37
N LEU A 209 16.98 -15.86 -9.55
CA LEU A 209 17.67 -16.22 -10.79
C LEU A 209 18.78 -15.21 -11.13
N ASN A 210 18.50 -13.91 -10.97
CA ASN A 210 19.49 -12.86 -11.18
C ASN A 210 20.70 -13.01 -10.24
N ARG A 211 20.43 -13.23 -8.96
CA ARG A 211 21.45 -13.42 -7.93
C ARG A 211 22.32 -14.66 -8.21
N TYR A 212 21.71 -15.76 -8.62
CA TYR A 212 22.44 -17.00 -8.92
C TYR A 212 23.29 -16.87 -10.19
N LEU A 213 22.78 -16.18 -11.21
CA LEU A 213 23.54 -15.89 -12.42
C LEU A 213 24.77 -15.00 -12.12
N ASP A 214 24.61 -13.95 -11.32
CA ASP A 214 25.73 -13.09 -10.88
C ASP A 214 26.75 -13.88 -10.02
N ALA A 215 26.28 -14.74 -9.12
CA ALA A 215 27.15 -15.59 -8.31
C ALA A 215 27.97 -16.57 -9.17
N ALA A 216 27.34 -17.23 -10.15
CA ALA A 216 28.01 -18.11 -11.11
C ALA A 216 29.10 -17.36 -11.90
N LEU A 217 28.80 -16.16 -12.39
CA LEU A 217 29.76 -15.34 -13.15
C LEU A 217 30.96 -14.89 -12.32
N ARG A 218 30.72 -14.49 -11.06
CA ARG A 218 31.82 -14.14 -10.13
C ARG A 218 32.70 -15.34 -9.82
N ALA A 219 32.09 -16.51 -9.62
CA ALA A 219 32.81 -17.74 -9.37
C ALA A 219 33.64 -18.14 -10.62
N LEU A 220 33.09 -18.05 -11.83
CA LEU A 220 33.81 -18.32 -13.08
C LEU A 220 35.00 -17.36 -13.27
N THR A 221 34.79 -16.07 -13.02
CA THR A 221 35.86 -15.05 -13.08
C THR A 221 36.97 -15.34 -12.07
N LYS A 222 36.61 -15.77 -10.85
CA LYS A 222 37.55 -16.13 -9.79
C LYS A 222 38.36 -17.38 -10.17
N LEU A 223 37.70 -18.38 -10.77
CA LEU A 223 38.33 -19.62 -11.20
C LEU A 223 39.29 -19.40 -12.39
N GLU A 224 38.92 -18.58 -13.35
CA GLU A 224 39.79 -18.15 -14.45
C GLU A 224 41.07 -17.47 -13.94
N ARG A 225 40.93 -16.55 -12.97
CA ARG A 225 42.09 -15.88 -12.34
C ARG A 225 43.01 -16.84 -11.58
N ARG A 226 42.45 -17.85 -10.91
CA ARG A 226 43.23 -18.84 -10.13
C ARG A 226 43.92 -19.87 -11.01
N SER A 227 43.26 -20.30 -12.08
CA SER A 227 43.74 -21.38 -12.95
C SER A 227 44.62 -20.90 -14.11
N ALA A 228 44.59 -19.60 -14.41
CA ALA A 228 45.19 -19.00 -15.61
C ALA A 228 44.73 -19.68 -16.92
N ARG A 229 43.54 -20.30 -16.91
CA ARG A 229 42.87 -20.93 -18.04
C ARG A 229 41.56 -20.20 -18.29
N SER A 230 41.15 -20.12 -19.56
CA SER A 230 39.87 -19.50 -19.89
C SER A 230 38.72 -20.28 -19.24
N ALA A 231 37.73 -19.53 -18.73
CA ALA A 231 36.52 -20.12 -18.13
C ALA A 231 35.64 -20.84 -19.17
N ALA A 232 35.78 -20.52 -20.46
CA ALA A 232 35.08 -21.18 -21.56
C ALA A 232 36.05 -21.99 -22.42
N LEU A 233 35.76 -23.28 -22.58
CA LEU A 233 36.61 -24.22 -23.31
C LEU A 233 36.27 -24.28 -24.81
N THR A 234 35.07 -23.84 -25.18
CA THR A 234 34.57 -23.75 -26.56
C THR A 234 34.16 -22.33 -26.91
N GLU A 235 34.03 -22.07 -28.21
CA GLU A 235 33.58 -20.78 -28.71
C GLU A 235 32.11 -20.52 -28.32
N GLU A 236 31.28 -21.55 -28.32
CA GLU A 236 29.87 -21.49 -27.91
C GLU A 236 29.73 -21.15 -26.41
N ALA A 237 30.56 -21.75 -25.55
CA ALA A 237 30.62 -21.42 -24.13
C ALA A 237 31.12 -19.98 -23.91
N ARG A 238 32.05 -19.52 -24.74
CA ARG A 238 32.57 -18.14 -24.69
C ARG A 238 31.48 -17.13 -25.04
N LEU A 239 30.67 -17.42 -26.05
CA LEU A 239 29.53 -16.59 -26.44
C LEU A 239 28.43 -16.57 -25.37
N ALA A 240 28.13 -17.72 -24.75
CA ALA A 240 27.16 -17.79 -23.65
C ALA A 240 27.64 -16.99 -22.42
N LEU A 241 28.91 -17.11 -22.06
CA LEU A 241 29.53 -16.35 -20.97
C LEU A 241 29.55 -14.85 -21.26
N ALA A 242 29.90 -14.46 -22.49
CA ALA A 242 29.91 -13.06 -22.91
C ALA A 242 28.52 -12.42 -22.82
N ALA A 243 27.47 -13.12 -23.29
CA ALA A 243 26.09 -12.65 -23.19
C ALA A 243 25.63 -12.49 -21.73
N ALA A 244 26.04 -13.41 -20.84
CA ALA A 244 25.74 -13.32 -19.41
C ALA A 244 26.46 -12.16 -18.73
N VAL A 245 27.72 -11.88 -19.10
CA VAL A 245 28.47 -10.73 -18.60
C VAL A 245 27.88 -9.42 -19.10
N GLU A 246 27.51 -9.33 -20.39
CA GLU A 246 26.89 -8.14 -20.97
C GLU A 246 25.55 -7.81 -20.31
N LEU A 247 24.73 -8.84 -20.05
CA LEU A 247 23.46 -8.69 -19.32
C LEU A 247 23.67 -8.11 -17.92
N GLN A 248 24.71 -8.56 -17.19
CA GLN A 248 25.02 -8.05 -15.85
C GLN A 248 25.62 -6.64 -15.88
N GLN A 249 26.46 -6.32 -16.86
CA GLN A 249 27.02 -4.97 -17.01
C GLN A 249 25.94 -3.94 -17.39
N GLY A 250 24.98 -4.34 -18.23
CA GLY A 250 23.81 -3.53 -18.55
C GLY A 250 22.93 -3.23 -17.34
N GLN A 251 22.91 -4.11 -16.33
CA GLN A 251 22.18 -3.90 -15.07
C GLN A 251 22.88 -2.89 -14.15
N VAL A 252 24.20 -2.98 -14.02
CA VAL A 252 24.98 -2.04 -13.19
C VAL A 252 24.80 -0.61 -13.70
N LEU A 253 24.88 -0.41 -15.02
CA LEU A 253 24.69 0.90 -15.64
C LEU A 253 23.24 1.42 -15.52
N SER A 254 22.25 0.53 -15.59
CA SER A 254 20.83 0.89 -15.42
C SER A 254 20.49 1.26 -13.97
N ASN A 255 21.13 0.60 -13.00
CA ASN A 255 20.97 0.88 -11.57
C ASN A 255 21.68 2.18 -11.15
N GLU A 256 22.84 2.50 -11.74
CA GLU A 256 23.54 3.77 -11.52
C GLU A 256 22.80 4.96 -12.16
N ALA A 257 22.22 4.79 -13.35
CA ALA A 257 21.38 5.80 -13.98
C ALA A 257 20.09 6.08 -13.19
N GLY A 258 19.49 5.05 -12.57
CA GLY A 258 18.32 5.19 -11.70
C GLY A 258 18.60 5.93 -10.38
N PHE A 259 19.85 5.91 -9.89
CA PHE A 259 20.27 6.66 -8.70
C PHE A 259 20.60 8.14 -9.02
N SER A 260 21.06 8.43 -10.25
CA SER A 260 21.37 9.79 -10.68
C SER A 260 20.13 10.67 -10.89
N ASP A 261 18.99 10.10 -11.26
CA ASP A 261 17.72 10.83 -11.44
C ASP A 261 17.00 11.16 -10.10
N ALA A 262 17.51 10.66 -8.98
CA ALA A 262 17.00 10.96 -7.63
C ALA A 262 17.68 12.18 -6.97
N GLN A 263 18.70 12.79 -7.60
CA GLN A 263 19.24 14.08 -7.17
C GLN A 263 18.41 15.22 -7.75
N VAL A 264 17.45 15.68 -6.95
CA VAL A 264 16.77 16.96 -7.14
C VAL A 264 17.83 18.07 -7.27
N PRO A 265 17.83 18.87 -8.36
CA PRO A 265 18.64 20.08 -8.43
C PRO A 265 18.08 21.10 -7.44
N GLY A 266 18.97 21.67 -6.63
CA GLY A 266 18.61 22.46 -5.45
C GLY A 266 17.85 23.76 -5.70
N ALA A 267 17.18 24.18 -4.63
CA ALA A 267 17.09 25.57 -4.17
C ALA A 267 16.89 25.55 -2.65
#